data_AF-A0AAX1F870-F1
#
_entry.id   AF-A0AAX1F870-F1
#
_cell.length_a   1.000
_cell.length_b   1.000
_cell.length_c   1.000
_cell.angle_alpha   90.00
_cell.angle_beta   90.00
_cell.angle_gamma   90.00
#
_symmetry.space_group_name_H-M   'P 1'
#
loop_
_entity.id
_entity.type
_entity.pdbx_description
1 polymer ?
#
loop_
_entity_poly.entity_id
_entity_poly.type
_entity_poly.pdbx_seq_one_letter_code
_entity_poly.pdbx_strand_id
1 'polypeptide(L)'
;MQHTCDIVIIGIGPASLSFATAAAYGSLNILLIKQSSQEPLANPPHDSCKIALTHPSHGIMGKLSLWQHIPAEGIYPLKAPK
;
A
#
# COMPACT_ATOMS: atom_id res chain seq x y z
N MET A 1 -3.55 -23.85 -12.98
CA MET A 1 -2.21 -23.88 -12.35
C MET A 1 -2.40 -23.87 -10.85
N GLN A 2 -1.65 -24.67 -10.11
CA GLN A 2 -1.76 -24.79 -8.65
C GLN A 2 -0.55 -24.07 -8.04
N HIS A 3 -0.79 -23.07 -7.21
CA HIS A 3 0.25 -22.29 -6.55
C HIS A 3 0.33 -22.70 -5.08
N THR A 4 1.52 -23.10 -4.62
CA THR A 4 1.79 -23.28 -3.19
C THR A 4 2.20 -21.93 -2.62
N CYS A 5 1.48 -21.46 -1.61
CA CYS A 5 1.76 -20.20 -0.92
C CYS A 5 1.27 -20.30 0.53
N ASP A 6 1.90 -19.52 1.41
CA ASP A 6 1.56 -19.47 2.83
C ASP A 6 0.41 -18.49 3.08
N ILE A 7 0.34 -17.43 2.26
CA ILE A 7 -0.68 -16.38 2.35
C ILE A 7 -1.20 -16.05 0.94
N VAL A 8 -2.52 -16.00 0.79
CA VAL A 8 -3.18 -15.44 -0.40
C VAL A 8 -3.83 -14.11 -0.04
N ILE A 9 -3.54 -13.07 -0.84
CA ILE A 9 -4.11 -11.73 -0.70
C ILE A 9 -4.93 -11.43 -1.95
N ILE A 10 -6.23 -11.18 -1.77
CA ILE A 10 -7.15 -10.85 -2.87
C ILE A 10 -7.41 -9.34 -2.86
N GLY A 11 -7.11 -8.70 -4.00
CA GLY A 11 -7.17 -7.25 -4.16
C GLY A 11 -5.84 -6.57 -3.82
N ILE A 12 -5.52 -5.49 -4.54
CA ILE A 12 -4.28 -4.72 -4.40
C ILE A 12 -4.57 -3.25 -4.08
N GLY A 13 -5.35 -3.04 -3.02
CA GLY A 13 -5.58 -1.70 -2.47
C GLY A 13 -4.45 -1.29 -1.51
N PRO A 14 -4.49 -0.06 -0.98
CA PRO A 14 -3.48 0.43 -0.05
C PRO A 14 -3.35 -0.45 1.20
N ALA A 15 -4.45 -0.99 1.72
CA ALA A 15 -4.44 -1.87 2.88
C ALA A 15 -3.74 -3.22 2.60
N SER A 16 -4.09 -3.88 1.50
CA SER A 16 -3.53 -5.19 1.18
C SER A 16 -2.06 -5.11 0.76
N LEU A 17 -1.65 -4.04 0.06
CA LEU A 17 -0.25 -3.77 -0.24
C LEU A 17 0.57 -3.42 1.01
N SER A 18 -0.01 -2.67 1.96
CA SER A 18 0.64 -2.39 3.24
C SER A 18 0.87 -3.67 4.03
N PHE A 19 -0.12 -4.55 4.08
CA PHE A 19 0.01 -5.86 4.72
C PHE A 19 1.04 -6.74 4.02
N ALA A 20 1.01 -6.84 2.69
CA ALA A 20 2.00 -7.60 1.93
C ALA A 20 3.43 -7.10 2.20
N THR A 21 3.64 -5.79 2.26
CA THR A 21 4.93 -5.18 2.60
C THR A 21 5.39 -5.57 4.00
N ALA A 22 4.48 -5.52 4.99
CA ALA A 22 4.80 -5.91 6.35
C ALA A 22 5.13 -7.42 6.48
N ALA A 23 4.38 -8.27 5.76
CA ALA A 23 4.56 -9.72 5.78
C ALA A 23 5.79 -10.18 4.97
N ALA A 24 6.20 -9.41 3.96
CA ALA A 24 7.37 -9.70 3.13
C ALA A 24 8.71 -9.62 3.88
N TYR A 25 8.74 -9.02 5.08
CA TYR A 25 9.92 -9.06 5.95
C TYR A 25 10.20 -10.46 6.52
N GLY A 26 9.29 -11.42 6.39
CA GLY A 26 9.48 -12.82 6.76
C GLY A 26 9.76 -13.75 5.57
N SER A 27 10.07 -15.02 5.85
CA SER A 27 10.26 -16.07 4.84
C SER A 27 8.94 -16.68 4.34
N LEU A 28 7.90 -15.85 4.16
CA LEU A 28 6.57 -16.30 3.73
C LEU A 28 6.41 -16.15 2.22
N ASN A 29 5.84 -17.17 1.59
CA ASN A 29 5.44 -17.13 0.19
C ASN A 29 4.06 -16.49 0.06
N ILE A 30 4.00 -15.26 -0.43
CA ILE A 30 2.77 -14.47 -0.53
C ILE A 30 2.30 -14.43 -1.98
N LEU A 31 1.05 -14.83 -2.23
CA LEU A 31 0.39 -14.74 -3.52
C LEU A 31 -0.60 -13.58 -3.53
N LEU A 32 -0.34 -12.55 -4.35
CA LEU A 32 -1.30 -11.46 -4.59
C LEU A 32 -2.13 -11.72 -5.85
N ILE A 33 -3.45 -11.60 -5.72
CA ILE A 33 -4.40 -11.81 -6.81
C ILE A 33 -5.20 -10.54 -7.02
N LYS A 34 -5.28 -10.08 -8.26
CA LYS A 34 -6.19 -9.01 -8.67
C LYS A 34 -6.81 -9.35 -10.03
N GLN A 35 -8.06 -8.92 -10.22
CA GLN A 35 -8.80 -9.12 -11.46
C GLN A 35 -8.28 -8.27 -12.63
N SER A 36 -7.75 -7.06 -12.39
CA SER A 36 -7.25 -6.20 -13.47
C SER A 36 -5.87 -6.65 -13.95
N SER A 37 -5.51 -6.23 -15.17
CA SER A 37 -4.15 -6.40 -15.72
C SER A 37 -3.08 -5.83 -14.77
N GLN A 38 -1.83 -6.25 -15.00
CA GLN A 38 -0.63 -5.72 -14.35
C GLN A 38 -0.26 -4.32 -14.85
N GLU A 39 -0.72 -3.93 -16.04
CA GLU A 39 -0.42 -2.61 -16.64
C GLU A 39 -0.69 -1.41 -15.70
N PRO A 40 -1.85 -1.30 -15.02
CA PRO A 40 -2.12 -0.20 -14.10
C PRO A 40 -1.30 -0.23 -12.80
N LEU A 41 -0.56 -1.31 -12.53
CA LEU A 41 0.39 -1.35 -11.40
C LEU A 41 1.71 -0.70 -11.78
N ALA A 42 2.21 -1.00 -12.99
CA ALA A 42 3.44 -0.41 -13.51
C ALA A 42 3.23 1.06 -13.88
N ASN A 43 2.06 1.38 -14.44
CA ASN A 43 1.66 2.72 -14.87
C ASN A 43 0.32 3.08 -14.21
N PRO A 44 0.33 3.47 -12.93
CA PRO A 44 -0.89 3.85 -12.24
C PRO A 44 -1.56 5.04 -12.95
N PRO A 45 -2.87 4.96 -13.25
CA PRO A 45 -3.59 6.10 -13.78
C PRO A 45 -3.59 7.22 -12.74
N HIS A 46 -3.70 8.47 -13.22
CA HIS A 46 -3.81 9.61 -12.32
C HIS A 46 -5.08 9.49 -11.48
N ASP A 47 -4.91 9.23 -10.18
CA ASP A 47 -5.98 9.17 -9.20
C ASP A 47 -6.05 10.51 -8.45
N SER A 48 -7.22 11.15 -8.48
CA SER A 48 -7.47 12.40 -7.74
C SER A 48 -7.94 12.17 -6.30
N CYS A 49 -8.06 10.91 -5.88
CA CYS A 49 -8.50 10.55 -4.55
C CYS A 49 -7.49 11.04 -3.50
N LYS A 50 -7.93 11.97 -2.65
CA LYS A 50 -7.14 12.44 -1.50
C LYS A 50 -7.39 11.50 -0.32
N ILE A 51 -6.33 11.08 0.35
CA ILE A 51 -6.41 10.24 1.55
C ILE A 51 -5.92 11.05 2.75
N ALA A 52 -6.77 11.17 3.76
CA ALA A 52 -6.37 11.71 5.06
C ALA A 52 -5.68 10.62 5.88
N LEU A 53 -4.42 10.84 6.25
CA LEU A 53 -3.67 9.93 7.12
C LEU A 53 -3.74 10.40 8.57
N THR A 54 -3.94 9.45 9.49
CA THR A 54 -3.88 9.69 10.93
C THR A 54 -2.46 9.49 11.45
N HIS A 55 -2.16 10.01 12.65
CA HIS A 55 -0.85 9.82 13.29
C HIS A 55 -0.42 8.34 13.40
N PRO A 56 -1.31 7.39 13.79
CA PRO A 56 -0.94 5.97 13.78
C PRO A 56 -0.56 5.45 12.39
N SER A 57 -1.33 5.79 11.35
CA SER A 57 -1.03 5.36 9.97
C SER A 57 0.30 5.92 9.49
N HIS A 58 0.57 7.20 9.75
CA HIS A 58 1.86 7.83 9.46
C HIS A 58 3.02 7.10 10.15
N GLY A 59 2.87 6.77 11.44
CA GLY A 59 3.87 6.02 12.19
C GLY A 59 4.13 4.61 11.64
N ILE A 60 3.09 3.89 11.23
CA ILE A 60 3.22 2.56 10.61
C ILE A 60 3.94 2.65 9.26
N MET A 61 3.57 3.64 8.42
CA MET A 61 4.21 3.86 7.14
C MET A 61 5.70 4.20 7.29
N GLY A 62 6.07 4.92 8.36
CA GLY A 62 7.48 5.15 8.71
C GLY A 62 8.23 3.86 9.05
N LYS A 63 7.63 2.97 9.87
CA LYS A 63 8.23 1.68 10.24
C LYS A 63 8.42 0.73 9.05
N LEU A 64 7.50 0.79 8.09
CA LEU A 64 7.58 0.01 6.85
C LEU A 64 8.46 0.66 5.77
N SER A 65 9.11 1.78 6.07
CA SER A 65 9.87 2.62 5.13
C SER A 65 9.06 3.19 3.95
N LEU A 66 7.73 3.05 3.96
CA LEU A 66 6.83 3.53 2.90
C LEU A 66 6.73 5.05 2.85
N TRP A 67 6.78 5.71 4.01
CA TRP A 67 6.59 7.17 4.09
C TRP A 67 7.64 7.95 3.27
N GLN A 68 8.85 7.42 3.16
CA GLN A 68 9.97 8.06 2.46
C GLN A 68 9.80 8.06 0.94
N HIS A 69 8.91 7.21 0.40
CA HIS A 69 8.64 7.12 -1.03
C HIS A 69 7.54 8.08 -1.50
N ILE A 70 6.91 8.84 -0.59
CA ILE A 70 5.87 9.81 -0.93
C ILE A 70 6.52 11.18 -1.19
N PRO A 71 6.31 11.80 -2.37
CA PRO A 71 6.83 13.14 -2.66
C PRO A 71 6.29 14.18 -1.67
N ALA A 72 7.16 15.08 -1.22
CA ALA A 72 6.81 16.10 -0.25
C ALA A 72 5.72 17.06 -0.78
N GLU A 73 5.70 17.30 -2.10
CA GLU A 73 4.74 18.15 -2.80
C GLU A 73 3.32 17.59 -2.77
N GLY A 74 3.18 16.28 -2.50
CA GLY A 74 1.91 15.59 -2.35
C GLY A 74 1.36 15.58 -0.92
N ILE A 75 2.12 16.08 0.06
CA ILE A 75 1.76 15.99 1.48
C ILE A 75 1.23 17.34 1.99
N TYR A 76 -0.02 17.35 2.43
CA TYR A 76 -0.70 18.55 2.93
C TYR A 76 -1.11 18.36 4.39
N PRO A 77 -0.62 19.19 5.33
CA PRO A 77 -1.01 19.08 6.73
C PRO A 77 -2.48 19.46 6.94
N LEU A 78 -3.26 18.56 7.50
CA LEU A 78 -4.65 18.82 7.87
C LEU A 78 -4.68 19.62 9.17
N LYS A 79 -5.30 20.80 9.13
CA LYS A 79 -5.56 21.62 10.32
C LYS A 79 -6.97 21.34 10.80
N ALA A 80 -7.14 21.18 12.11
CA ALA A 80 -8.48 21.16 12.69
C ALA A 80 -9.20 22.49 12.33
N PRO A 81 -10.51 22.45 12.05
CA PRO A 81 -11.29 23.67 11.91
C PRO A 81 -11.17 24.49 13.20
N LYS A 82 -11.09 25.82 13.03
CA LYS A 82 -10.96 26.78 14.13
C LYS A 82 -12.27 26.91 14.91
#